data_AF-A0A084G1N3-F1
#
_entry.id   AF-A0A084G1N3-F1
#
_cell.length_a   1.000
_cell.length_b   1.000
_cell.length_c   1.000
_cell.angle_alpha   90.00
_cell.angle_beta   90.00
_cell.angle_gamma   90.00
#
_symmetry.space_group_name_H-M   'P 1'
#
loop_
_entity.id
_entity.type
_entity.pdbx_description
1 polymer ?
#
loop_
_entity_poly.entity_id
_entity_poly.type
_entity_poly.pdbx_seq_one_letter_code
_entity_poly.pdbx_strand_id
1 'polypeptide(L)'
;MDHPVKDIKSLMKKFAFGVPDDQRDAFNTYFLPTSSFVHPLIRVPSFDDIHIPYLPLPPINSRHITRLLYRLRCMFVDISSFNLESAVYDQRTATLTAHISENVHPKFIPFHSPTIKSTLIFRLVQRTLDAQGQFLPPCDPEDPSAPGGRTRLYIVEHEQLIQPSEILKVALPIVGSGIWLMPEKVVKNGDTIAVLKTE
;
A
#
# COMPACT_ATOMS: atom_id res chain seq x y z
N MET A 1 5.17 -15.77 -6.71
CA MET A 1 4.20 -16.40 -5.79
C MET A 1 3.90 -17.77 -6.33
N ASP A 2 3.99 -18.76 -5.45
CA ASP A 2 3.66 -20.14 -5.78
C ASP A 2 2.22 -20.44 -5.32
N HIS A 3 1.79 -19.84 -4.19
CA HIS A 3 0.42 -19.94 -3.69
C HIS A 3 -0.09 -18.57 -3.26
N PRO A 4 -0.71 -17.77 -4.16
CA PRO A 4 -0.99 -16.35 -3.91
C PRO A 4 -1.83 -16.10 -2.65
N VAL A 5 -2.82 -16.95 -2.37
CA VAL A 5 -3.69 -16.85 -1.18
C VAL A 5 -2.93 -17.12 0.13
N LYS A 6 -1.93 -18.00 0.13
CA LYS A 6 -1.11 -18.30 1.32
C LYS A 6 0.00 -17.26 1.49
N ASP A 7 0.63 -16.90 0.39
CA ASP A 7 1.80 -16.01 0.36
C ASP A 7 1.42 -14.58 0.74
N ILE A 8 0.22 -14.11 0.37
CA ILE A 8 -0.20 -12.73 0.63
C ILE A 8 -0.28 -12.38 2.11
N LYS A 9 -0.70 -13.33 2.95
CA LYS A 9 -0.75 -13.12 4.40
C LYS A 9 0.65 -12.84 4.97
N SER A 10 1.64 -13.62 4.51
CA SER A 10 3.03 -13.44 4.92
C SER A 10 3.59 -12.13 4.38
N LEU A 11 3.31 -11.82 3.12
CA LEU A 11 3.73 -10.59 2.45
C LEU A 11 3.21 -9.33 3.17
N MET A 12 1.91 -9.28 3.47
CA MET A 12 1.31 -8.15 4.17
C MET A 12 1.83 -8.01 5.60
N LYS A 13 2.08 -9.12 6.31
CA LYS A 13 2.73 -9.08 7.63
C LYS A 13 4.14 -8.50 7.56
N LYS A 14 4.92 -8.83 6.52
CA LYS A 14 6.24 -8.21 6.30
C LYS A 14 6.14 -6.71 6.05
N PHE A 15 5.09 -6.25 5.36
CA PHE A 15 4.87 -4.81 5.17
C PHE A 15 4.38 -4.10 6.43
N ALA A 16 3.58 -4.77 7.26
CA ALA A 16 3.06 -4.18 8.48
C ALA A 16 4.09 -4.15 9.62
N PHE A 17 4.86 -5.23 9.80
CA PHE A 17 5.74 -5.45 10.96
C PHE A 17 7.20 -5.76 10.62
N GLY A 18 7.52 -5.97 9.34
CA GLY A 18 8.87 -6.39 8.93
C GLY A 18 9.88 -5.25 9.01
N VAL A 19 11.15 -5.62 9.17
CA VAL A 19 12.30 -4.72 9.16
C VAL A 19 12.47 -4.15 7.73
N PRO A 20 13.07 -2.95 7.54
CA PRO A 20 13.22 -2.36 6.20
C PRO A 20 13.91 -3.26 5.16
N ASP A 21 14.83 -4.13 5.58
CA ASP A 21 15.46 -5.12 4.70
C ASP A 21 14.50 -6.23 4.29
N ASP A 22 13.69 -6.76 5.22
CA ASP A 22 12.65 -7.76 4.90
C ASP A 22 11.61 -7.20 3.93
N GLN A 23 11.23 -5.93 4.08
CA GLN A 23 10.33 -5.25 3.16
C GLN A 23 10.96 -5.13 1.77
N ARG A 24 12.24 -4.73 1.70
CA ARG A 24 12.98 -4.65 0.43
C ARG A 24 12.99 -6.00 -0.28
N ASP A 25 13.31 -7.06 0.46
CA ASP A 25 13.42 -8.39 -0.11
C ASP A 25 12.06 -8.94 -0.54
N ALA A 26 10.99 -8.61 0.20
CA ALA A 26 9.63 -8.91 -0.20
C ALA A 26 9.21 -8.18 -1.50
N PHE A 27 9.54 -6.89 -1.65
CA PHE A 27 9.32 -6.18 -2.91
C PHE A 27 10.12 -6.81 -4.05
N ASN A 28 11.40 -7.15 -3.83
CA ASN A 28 12.24 -7.75 -4.87
C ASN A 28 11.75 -9.15 -5.28
N THR A 29 11.16 -9.90 -4.36
CA THR A 29 10.71 -11.28 -4.60
C THR A 29 9.34 -11.34 -5.28
N TYR A 30 8.40 -10.47 -4.88
CA TYR A 30 7.00 -10.59 -5.27
C TYR A 30 6.53 -9.53 -6.28
N PHE A 31 7.20 -8.37 -6.36
CA PHE A 31 6.79 -7.27 -7.22
C PHE A 31 7.72 -7.11 -8.43
N LEU A 32 7.11 -6.87 -9.59
CA LEU A 32 7.86 -6.48 -10.77
C LEU A 32 8.49 -5.10 -10.61
N PRO A 33 9.64 -4.83 -11.28
CA PRO A 33 10.27 -3.52 -11.26
C PRO A 33 9.29 -2.40 -11.66
N THR A 34 8.47 -2.67 -12.67
CA THR A 34 7.45 -1.78 -13.23
C THR A 34 6.10 -1.80 -12.50
N SER A 35 6.05 -2.29 -11.26
CA SER A 35 4.78 -2.41 -10.55
C SER A 35 4.11 -1.04 -10.30
N SER A 36 2.83 -0.92 -10.62
CA SER A 36 2.02 0.26 -10.31
C SER A 36 1.38 0.14 -8.92
N PHE A 37 1.16 1.30 -8.28
CA PHE A 37 0.50 1.38 -6.98
C PHE A 37 -0.60 2.42 -7.01
N VAL A 38 -1.79 2.06 -6.52
CA VAL A 38 -2.95 2.93 -6.47
C VAL A 38 -3.48 2.96 -5.04
N HIS A 39 -3.40 4.11 -4.41
CA HIS A 39 -4.00 4.39 -3.12
C HIS A 39 -4.86 5.68 -3.23
N PRO A 40 -5.96 5.82 -2.47
CA PRO A 40 -6.85 6.98 -2.55
C PRO A 40 -6.14 8.33 -2.42
N LEU A 41 -5.02 8.35 -1.71
CA LEU A 41 -4.21 9.56 -1.48
C LEU A 41 -3.04 9.71 -2.45
N ILE A 42 -2.50 8.61 -2.98
CA ILE A 42 -1.23 8.61 -3.73
C ILE A 42 -1.30 7.54 -4.82
N ARG A 43 -0.94 7.91 -6.04
CA ARG A 43 -0.83 6.99 -7.17
C ARG A 43 0.58 7.00 -7.73
N VAL A 44 1.13 5.81 -7.95
CA VAL A 44 2.43 5.59 -8.59
C VAL A 44 2.18 4.89 -9.93
N PRO A 45 2.48 5.54 -11.08
CA PRO A 45 2.36 4.90 -12.37
C PRO A 45 3.40 3.79 -12.54
N SER A 46 3.13 2.88 -13.49
CA SER A 46 4.13 1.90 -13.94
C SER A 46 5.19 2.61 -14.78
N PHE A 47 6.46 2.42 -14.45
CA PHE A 47 7.60 2.91 -15.25
C PHE A 47 8.83 2.02 -15.05
N ASP A 48 9.63 1.91 -16.12
CA ASP A 48 10.89 1.17 -16.19
C ASP A 48 12.06 1.95 -15.57
N ASP A 49 13.28 1.44 -15.71
CA ASP A 49 14.49 2.03 -15.14
C ASP A 49 14.72 3.45 -15.66
N ILE A 50 14.40 4.45 -14.84
CA ILE A 50 14.67 5.85 -15.14
C ILE A 50 16.04 6.21 -14.58
N HIS A 51 16.92 6.64 -15.46
CA HIS A 51 18.17 7.30 -15.09
C HIS A 51 17.94 8.81 -14.94
N ILE A 52 18.23 9.34 -13.77
CA ILE A 52 18.22 10.78 -13.53
C ILE A 52 19.59 11.32 -13.95
N PRO A 53 19.69 12.09 -15.05
CA PRO A 53 20.96 12.69 -15.41
C PRO A 53 21.43 13.61 -14.26
N TYR A 54 22.74 13.64 -14.01
CA TYR A 54 23.43 14.44 -12.99
C TYR A 54 23.40 13.95 -11.52
N LEU A 55 22.64 12.90 -11.17
CA LEU A 55 22.78 12.26 -9.86
C LEU A 55 23.49 10.90 -10.00
N PRO A 56 24.53 10.59 -9.20
CA PRO A 56 25.19 9.28 -9.20
C PRO A 56 24.35 8.24 -8.44
N LEU A 57 23.07 8.13 -8.81
CA LEU A 57 22.13 7.16 -8.25
C LEU A 57 21.94 6.00 -9.22
N PRO A 58 21.78 4.77 -8.70
CA PRO A 58 21.34 3.64 -9.52
C PRO A 58 19.96 3.93 -10.14
N PRO A 59 19.60 3.25 -11.24
CA PRO A 59 18.31 3.47 -11.90
C PRO A 59 17.15 3.22 -10.93
N ILE A 60 16.15 4.09 -11.02
CA ILE A 60 14.98 4.06 -10.14
C ILE A 60 13.80 3.52 -10.94
N ASN A 61 13.13 2.53 -10.35
CA ASN A 61 11.92 1.90 -10.87
C ASN A 61 10.70 2.27 -10.03
N SER A 62 9.50 2.04 -10.56
CA SER A 62 8.25 2.28 -9.83
C SER A 62 8.17 1.49 -8.52
N ARG A 63 8.70 0.27 -8.50
CA ARG A 63 8.85 -0.55 -7.27
C ARG A 63 9.61 0.17 -6.15
N HIS A 64 10.65 0.94 -6.48
CA HIS A 64 11.44 1.67 -5.48
C HIS A 64 10.63 2.80 -4.84
N ILE A 65 9.80 3.50 -5.63
CA ILE A 65 8.89 4.54 -5.13
C ILE A 65 7.83 3.92 -4.24
N THR A 66 7.19 2.82 -4.67
CA THR A 66 6.20 2.11 -3.86
C THR A 66 6.79 1.68 -2.51
N ARG A 67 8.01 1.12 -2.49
CA ARG A 67 8.71 0.78 -1.25
C ARG A 67 8.94 2.01 -0.35
N LEU A 68 9.32 3.15 -0.94
CA LEU A 68 9.50 4.39 -0.20
C LEU A 68 8.18 4.85 0.45
N LEU A 69 7.05 4.73 -0.25
CA LEU A 69 5.73 5.06 0.30
C LEU A 69 5.37 4.17 1.50
N TYR A 70 5.64 2.87 1.42
CA TYR A 70 5.45 1.95 2.56
C TYR A 70 6.34 2.34 3.75
N ARG A 71 7.60 2.68 3.50
CA ARG A 71 8.52 3.14 4.55
C ARG A 71 8.06 4.45 5.17
N LEU A 72 7.63 5.41 4.36
CA LEU A 72 7.06 6.66 4.84
C LEU A 72 5.84 6.41 5.70
N ARG A 73 4.94 5.51 5.29
CA ARG A 73 3.78 5.11 6.10
C ARG A 73 4.19 4.65 7.51
N CYS A 74 5.20 3.78 7.63
CA CYS A 74 5.73 3.35 8.94
C CYS A 74 6.34 4.51 9.77
N MET A 75 6.79 5.59 9.14
CA MET A 75 7.24 6.80 9.85
C MET A 75 6.07 7.59 10.44
N PHE A 76 4.89 7.56 9.82
CA PHE A 76 3.72 8.32 10.29
C PHE A 76 2.79 7.51 11.21
N VAL A 77 2.74 6.20 11.01
CA VAL A 77 1.75 5.31 11.59
C VAL A 77 2.41 4.02 12.04
N ASP A 78 2.18 3.61 13.28
CA ASP A 78 2.49 2.27 13.77
C ASP A 78 1.27 1.35 13.61
N ILE A 79 1.51 0.09 13.28
CA ILE A 79 0.46 -0.93 13.20
C ILE A 79 0.62 -1.82 14.41
N SER A 80 -0.44 -2.00 15.21
CA SER A 80 -0.42 -2.86 16.40
C SER A 80 -0.92 -4.26 16.09
N SER A 81 -1.96 -4.38 15.27
CA SER A 81 -2.51 -5.67 14.86
C SER A 81 -2.88 -5.67 13.38
N PHE A 82 -2.70 -6.84 12.76
CA PHE A 82 -3.01 -7.08 11.36
C PHE A 82 -3.83 -8.37 11.28
N ASN A 83 -4.99 -8.30 10.66
CA ASN A 83 -5.86 -9.44 10.41
C ASN A 83 -6.22 -9.51 8.92
N LEU A 84 -6.12 -10.72 8.36
CA LEU A 84 -6.52 -11.03 7.00
C LEU A 84 -7.87 -11.72 7.09
N GLU A 85 -8.95 -10.99 6.79
CA GLU A 85 -10.32 -11.47 6.90
C GLU A 85 -10.64 -12.49 5.81
N SER A 86 -10.21 -12.19 4.58
CA SER A 86 -10.35 -13.11 3.45
C SER A 86 -9.32 -12.81 2.36
N ALA A 87 -9.00 -13.82 1.56
CA ALA A 87 -8.19 -13.69 0.37
C ALA A 87 -8.72 -14.64 -0.69
N VAL A 88 -9.04 -14.11 -1.86
CA VAL A 88 -9.62 -14.84 -3.00
C VAL A 88 -8.77 -14.56 -4.22
N TYR A 89 -8.29 -15.62 -4.86
CA TYR A 89 -7.57 -15.52 -6.11
C TYR A 89 -8.46 -15.97 -7.26
N ASP A 90 -8.77 -15.05 -8.17
CA ASP A 90 -9.45 -15.35 -9.43
C ASP A 90 -8.40 -15.64 -10.50
N GLN A 91 -8.33 -16.90 -10.93
CA GLN A 91 -7.42 -17.35 -11.98
C GLN A 91 -7.76 -16.76 -13.35
N ARG A 92 -9.04 -16.49 -13.63
CA ARG A 92 -9.50 -16.01 -14.94
C ARG A 92 -9.01 -14.59 -15.22
N THR A 93 -9.03 -13.75 -14.19
CA THR A 93 -8.58 -12.35 -14.26
C THR A 93 -7.18 -12.16 -13.68
N ALA A 94 -6.52 -13.25 -13.27
CA ALA A 94 -5.24 -13.26 -12.54
C ALA A 94 -5.20 -12.21 -11.41
N THR A 95 -6.31 -12.04 -10.70
CA THR A 95 -6.47 -10.99 -9.69
C THR A 95 -6.65 -11.61 -8.31
N LEU A 96 -5.84 -11.17 -7.36
CA LEU A 96 -5.92 -11.56 -5.97
C LEU A 96 -6.56 -10.41 -5.17
N THR A 97 -7.74 -10.67 -4.62
CA THR A 97 -8.44 -9.74 -3.74
C THR A 97 -8.28 -10.19 -2.30
N ALA A 98 -7.84 -9.27 -1.42
CA ALA A 98 -7.65 -9.54 -0.01
C ALA A 98 -8.35 -8.47 0.83
N HIS A 99 -9.13 -8.90 1.82
CA HIS A 99 -9.76 -8.01 2.79
C HIS A 99 -8.94 -8.05 4.08
N ILE A 100 -8.49 -6.88 4.52
CA ILE A 100 -7.63 -6.73 5.69
C ILE A 100 -8.25 -5.77 6.70
N SER A 101 -8.03 -6.07 7.97
CA SER A 101 -8.27 -5.15 9.08
C SER A 101 -6.97 -4.89 9.83
N GLU A 102 -6.64 -3.62 9.97
CA GLU A 102 -5.40 -3.16 10.60
C GLU A 102 -5.74 -2.21 11.73
N ASN A 103 -5.20 -2.45 12.92
CA ASN A 103 -5.26 -1.48 14.01
C ASN A 103 -4.07 -0.55 13.90
N VAL A 104 -4.34 0.72 13.59
CA VAL A 104 -3.30 1.71 13.35
C VAL A 104 -3.22 2.69 14.50
N HIS A 105 -2.00 3.13 14.80
CA HIS A 105 -1.66 4.09 15.83
C HIS A 105 -0.88 5.23 15.17
N PRO A 106 -1.53 6.37 14.88
CA PRO A 106 -0.83 7.53 14.37
C PRO A 106 0.18 8.04 15.40
N LYS A 107 1.44 8.20 15.02
CA LYS A 107 2.51 8.62 15.97
C LYS A 107 2.32 10.02 16.53
N PHE A 108 1.54 10.85 15.84
CA PHE A 108 1.28 12.24 16.21
C PHE A 108 0.08 12.41 17.13
N ILE A 109 -0.66 11.33 17.44
CA ILE A 109 -1.89 11.39 18.23
C ILE A 109 -1.82 10.31 19.31
N PRO A 110 -1.27 10.63 20.50
CA PRO A 110 -1.33 9.70 21.61
C PRO A 110 -2.80 9.43 21.95
N PHE A 111 -3.14 8.18 22.25
CA PHE A 111 -4.48 7.69 22.63
C PHE A 111 -5.52 7.46 21.51
N HIS A 112 -5.15 7.57 20.22
CA HIS A 112 -6.05 7.22 19.12
C HIS A 112 -5.61 5.94 18.40
N SER A 113 -6.51 4.95 18.33
CA SER A 113 -6.20 3.61 17.79
C SER A 113 -7.35 3.08 16.92
N PRO A 114 -7.59 3.68 15.73
CA PRO A 114 -8.67 3.24 14.87
C PRO A 114 -8.32 1.93 14.17
N THR A 115 -9.28 1.01 14.14
CA THR A 115 -9.22 -0.16 13.27
C THR A 115 -9.72 0.22 11.87
N ILE A 116 -8.83 0.17 10.89
CA ILE A 116 -9.11 0.46 9.48
C ILE A 116 -9.37 -0.84 8.76
N LYS A 117 -10.43 -0.86 7.94
CA LYS A 117 -10.70 -1.92 6.98
C LYS A 117 -10.30 -1.48 5.58
N SER A 118 -9.50 -2.29 4.90
CA SER A 118 -9.06 -2.04 3.53
C SER A 118 -9.27 -3.28 2.67
N THR A 119 -9.58 -3.05 1.39
CA THR A 119 -9.59 -4.10 0.38
C THR A 119 -8.38 -3.90 -0.52
N LEU A 120 -7.53 -4.90 -0.62
CA LEU A 120 -6.35 -4.89 -1.48
C LEU A 120 -6.64 -5.72 -2.72
N ILE A 121 -6.35 -5.17 -3.89
CA ILE A 121 -6.50 -5.83 -5.17
C ILE A 121 -5.11 -5.88 -5.80
N PHE A 122 -4.63 -7.09 -6.05
CA PHE A 122 -3.34 -7.34 -6.68
C PHE A 122 -3.57 -7.97 -8.04
N ARG A 123 -3.09 -7.34 -9.11
CA ARG A 123 -3.03 -7.99 -10.42
C ARG A 123 -1.72 -8.75 -10.55
N LEU A 124 -1.84 -10.03 -10.87
CA LEU A 124 -0.72 -10.95 -11.00
C LEU A 124 -0.46 -11.26 -12.48
N VAL A 125 0.81 -11.40 -12.83
CA VAL A 125 1.24 -11.87 -14.15
C VAL A 125 2.22 -13.02 -13.98
N GLN A 126 2.05 -14.06 -14.79
CA GLN A 126 3.00 -15.16 -14.85
C GLN A 126 4.23 -14.71 -15.63
N ARG A 127 5.41 -14.85 -15.03
CA ARG A 127 6.68 -14.69 -15.72
C ARG A 127 7.54 -15.92 -15.51
N THR A 128 8.22 -16.32 -16.57
CA THR A 128 9.26 -17.35 -16.55
C THR A 128 10.59 -16.68 -16.25
N LEU A 129 11.33 -17.26 -15.31
CA LEU A 129 12.71 -16.87 -15.04
C LEU A 129 13.65 -17.90 -15.65
N ASP A 130 14.75 -17.43 -16.23
CA ASP A 130 15.88 -18.30 -16.61
C ASP A 130 16.67 -18.78 -15.38
N ALA A 131 17.69 -19.61 -15.61
CA ALA A 131 18.57 -20.12 -14.55
C ALA A 131 19.40 -19.01 -13.87
N GLN A 132 19.53 -17.83 -14.50
CA GLN A 132 20.23 -16.65 -13.98
C GLN A 132 19.29 -15.65 -13.27
N GLY A 133 17.98 -15.93 -13.23
CA GLY A 133 16.98 -15.06 -12.59
C GLY A 133 16.56 -13.85 -13.42
N GLN A 134 16.84 -13.83 -14.73
CA GLN A 134 16.30 -12.83 -15.64
C GLN A 134 14.92 -13.23 -16.16
N PHE A 135 14.08 -12.22 -16.44
CA PHE A 135 12.77 -12.42 -17.03
C PHE A 135 12.91 -12.85 -18.49
N LEU A 136 12.43 -14.05 -18.79
CA LEU A 136 12.34 -14.51 -20.18
C LEU A 136 11.16 -13.81 -20.88
N PRO A 137 11.29 -13.55 -22.19
CA PRO A 137 10.14 -13.12 -22.98
C PRO A 137 9.01 -14.16 -22.87
N PRO A 138 7.74 -13.76 -23.02
CA PRO A 138 6.63 -14.70 -23.02
C PRO A 138 6.85 -15.72 -24.16
N CYS A 139 7.24 -16.94 -23.83
CA CYS A 139 7.23 -18.06 -24.78
C CYS A 139 5.83 -18.65 -24.81
N ASP A 140 5.34 -18.97 -26.00
CA ASP A 140 4.10 -19.71 -26.15
C ASP A 140 4.23 -21.10 -25.49
N PRO A 141 3.21 -21.58 -24.78
CA PRO A 141 3.25 -22.83 -24.02
C PRO A 141 3.46 -24.09 -24.89
N GLU A 142 3.42 -23.96 -26.22
CA GLU A 142 3.59 -25.04 -27.20
C GLU A 142 4.97 -25.05 -27.88
N ASP A 143 5.89 -24.15 -27.54
CA ASP A 143 7.23 -24.16 -28.13
C ASP A 143 8.13 -25.22 -27.45
N PRO A 144 8.51 -26.31 -28.14
CA PRO A 144 9.37 -27.36 -27.59
C PRO A 144 10.81 -26.87 -27.29
N SER A 145 11.16 -25.65 -27.69
CA SER A 145 12.44 -25.01 -27.40
C SER A 145 12.41 -24.12 -26.16
N ALA A 146 11.25 -24.00 -25.48
CA ALA A 146 11.11 -23.14 -24.32
C ALA A 146 12.09 -23.59 -23.21
N PRO A 147 13.04 -22.75 -22.79
CA PRO A 147 13.96 -23.10 -21.71
C PRO A 147 13.16 -23.41 -20.45
N GLY A 148 13.50 -24.52 -19.77
CA GLY A 148 12.82 -25.04 -18.58
C GLY A 148 12.92 -24.12 -17.36
N GLY A 149 12.33 -22.93 -17.47
CA GLY A 149 12.32 -21.89 -16.47
C GLY A 149 11.25 -22.12 -15.42
N ARG A 150 11.50 -21.63 -14.21
CA ARG A 150 10.50 -21.68 -13.13
C ARG A 150 9.47 -20.58 -13.36
N THR A 151 8.24 -20.96 -13.68
CA THR A 151 7.12 -20.02 -13.79
C THR A 151 6.71 -19.55 -12.40
N ARG A 152 6.67 -18.24 -12.19
CA ARG A 152 6.22 -17.62 -10.94
C ARG A 152 5.24 -16.49 -11.22
N LEU A 153 4.26 -16.33 -10.34
CA LEU A 153 3.34 -15.18 -10.37
C LEU A 153 3.98 -13.97 -9.71
N TYR A 154 3.97 -12.82 -10.39
CA TYR A 154 4.46 -11.54 -9.88
C TYR A 154 3.35 -10.52 -9.83
N ILE A 155 3.42 -9.61 -8.85
CA ILE A 155 2.51 -8.50 -8.70
C ILE A 155 2.93 -7.38 -9.66
N VAL A 156 2.03 -7.05 -10.60
CA VAL A 156 2.17 -5.94 -11.55
C VAL A 156 1.47 -4.69 -11.03
N GLU A 157 0.32 -4.85 -10.42
CA GLU A 157 -0.47 -3.72 -9.94
C GLU A 157 -0.96 -4.03 -8.54
N HIS A 158 -0.86 -3.03 -7.68
CA HIS A 158 -1.38 -3.06 -6.33
C HIS A 158 -2.30 -1.88 -6.11
N GLU A 159 -3.58 -2.16 -5.95
CA GLU A 159 -4.60 -1.19 -5.63
C GLU A 159 -5.12 -1.42 -4.20
N GLN A 160 -5.12 -0.37 -3.40
CA GLN A 160 -5.62 -0.38 -2.03
C GLN A 160 -6.89 0.48 -1.97
N LEU A 161 -8.03 -0.16 -1.83
CA LEU A 161 -9.33 0.49 -1.66
C LEU A 161 -9.63 0.66 -0.18
N ILE A 162 -9.77 1.92 0.25
CA ILE A 162 -10.14 2.29 1.61
C ILE A 162 -11.38 3.16 1.52
N GLN A 163 -12.39 2.87 2.35
CA GLN A 163 -13.55 3.74 2.43
C GLN A 163 -13.15 5.12 2.97
N PRO A 164 -13.66 6.23 2.41
CA PRO A 164 -13.35 7.57 2.92
C PRO A 164 -13.67 7.75 4.41
N SER A 165 -14.70 7.06 4.90
CA SER A 165 -15.06 7.01 6.33
C SER A 165 -13.94 6.45 7.21
N GLU A 166 -13.21 5.43 6.73
CA GLU A 166 -12.08 4.83 7.46
C GLU A 166 -10.86 5.76 7.48
N ILE A 167 -10.61 6.50 6.38
CA ILE A 167 -9.57 7.54 6.34
C ILE A 167 -9.92 8.65 7.33
N LEU A 168 -11.20 9.05 7.38
CA LEU A 168 -11.67 10.08 8.29
C LEU A 168 -11.51 9.67 9.76
N LYS A 169 -11.66 8.39 10.12
CA LYS A 169 -11.39 7.92 11.49
C LYS A 169 -9.98 8.27 11.93
N VAL A 170 -8.98 8.15 11.05
CA VAL A 170 -7.59 8.51 11.37
C VAL A 170 -7.39 10.02 11.48
N ALA A 171 -8.05 10.78 10.61
CA ALA A 171 -7.95 12.24 10.57
C ALA A 171 -8.77 12.95 11.67
N LEU A 172 -9.80 12.29 12.22
CA LEU A 172 -10.77 12.85 13.17
C LEU A 172 -10.16 13.57 14.37
N PRO A 173 -9.10 13.06 15.04
CA PRO A 173 -8.50 13.76 16.17
C PRO A 173 -7.72 15.02 15.73
N ILE A 174 -7.23 15.07 14.49
CA ILE A 174 -6.57 16.25 13.91
C ILE A 174 -7.61 17.31 13.56
N VAL A 175 -8.73 16.90 12.96
CA VAL A 175 -9.82 17.82 12.60
C VAL A 175 -10.54 18.34 13.86
N GLY A 176 -10.81 17.48 14.83
CA GLY A 176 -11.44 17.87 16.10
C GLY A 176 -10.60 18.85 16.91
N SER A 177 -9.29 18.60 17.02
CA SER A 177 -8.37 19.55 17.68
C SER A 177 -8.19 20.84 16.88
N GLY A 178 -8.16 20.77 15.54
CA GLY A 178 -8.12 21.95 14.67
C GLY A 178 -9.37 22.83 14.78
N ILE A 179 -10.56 22.24 14.90
CA ILE A 179 -11.81 22.97 15.16
C ILE A 179 -11.77 23.66 16.52
N TRP A 180 -11.23 23.01 17.55
CA TRP A 180 -11.10 23.60 18.88
C TRP A 180 -10.10 24.77 18.94
N LEU A 181 -9.07 24.74 18.08
CA LEU A 181 -8.05 25.78 17.98
C LEU A 181 -8.40 26.92 17.02
N MET A 182 -9.52 26.84 16.29
CA MET A 182 -10.02 27.97 15.51
C MET A 182 -10.39 29.08 16.49
N PRO A 183 -9.69 30.24 16.49
CA PRO A 183 -10.15 31.37 17.27
C PRO A 183 -11.54 31.72 16.76
N GLU A 184 -12.51 31.68 17.67
CA GLU A 184 -13.89 32.06 17.43
C GLU A 184 -13.88 33.48 16.85
N LYS A 185 -13.89 33.60 15.52
CA LYS A 185 -14.14 34.88 14.88
C LYS A 185 -15.62 35.15 15.05
N VAL A 186 -15.95 35.66 16.23
CA VAL A 186 -17.21 36.35 16.51
C VAL A 186 -17.28 37.50 15.50
N VAL A 187 -18.03 37.27 14.43
CA VAL A 187 -18.51 38.34 13.57
C VAL A 187 -19.46 39.16 14.42
N LYS A 188 -18.95 40.27 14.97
CA LYS A 188 -19.81 41.36 15.46
C LYS A 188 -20.49 41.97 14.24
N ASN A 189 -21.68 41.49 13.91
CA ASN A 189 -22.67 42.34 13.27
C ASN A 189 -23.70 42.73 14.33
N GLY A 190 -24.08 44.00 14.29
CA GLY A 190 -24.74 44.73 15.36
C GLY A 190 -25.90 43.99 16.04
N ASP A 191 -25.90 44.17 17.36
CA ASP A 191 -26.98 44.03 18.31
C ASP A 191 -27.37 42.61 18.77
N THR A 192 -27.04 42.39 20.05
CA THR A 192 -27.58 41.39 21.00
C THR A 192 -26.76 40.11 21.16
N ILE A 193 -25.91 40.11 22.19
CA ILE A 193 -25.30 38.88 22.75
C ILE A 193 -26.19 38.43 23.91
N ALA A 194 -26.94 37.34 23.73
CA ALA A 194 -27.52 36.58 24.83
C ALA A 194 -26.61 35.39 25.14
N VAL A 195 -25.93 35.44 26.28
CA VAL A 195 -25.21 34.29 26.85
C VAL A 195 -26.22 33.49 27.66
N LEU A 196 -26.67 32.36 27.12
CA LEU A 196 -27.37 31.34 27.90
C LEU A 196 -26.37 30.25 28.28
N LYS A 197 -25.88 30.35 29.52
CA LYS A 197 -25.26 29.26 30.26
C LYS A 197 -26.37 28.65 31.12
N THR A 198 -26.76 27.42 30.84
CA THR A 198 -27.61 26.63 31.75
C THR A 198 -26.87 25.34 32.09
N GLU A 199 -26.43 25.37 33.36
CA GLU A 199 -26.16 24.30 34.34
C GLU A 199 -25.86 22.88 33.86
#